data_AF-A0A941FI54-F1
#
_entry.id   AF-A0A941FI54-F1
#
_cell.length_a   1.000
_cell.length_b   1.000
_cell.length_c   1.000
_cell.angle_alpha   90.00
_cell.angle_beta   90.00
_cell.angle_gamma   90.00
#
_symmetry.space_group_name_H-M   'P 1'
#
loop_
_entity.id
_entity.type
_entity.pdbx_description
1 polymer ?
#
loop_
_entity_poly.entity_id
_entity_poly.type
_entity_poly.pdbx_seq_one_letter_code
_entity_poly.pdbx_strand_id
1 'polypeptide(L)'
;MCNPIDPEGEFLKTKRQEREYEVGEEITFSPAKQKFTLAFSNIHSSFKKTAVLSIASTFLILFSILPSYFSGPVSAYMTIDVNQSIELELDDDLEVLKLTGLNEDGKLVIGQLKDWKGKDIKAVTNRIVETTKQLGYLKGNKQIVVSTTLMEKIENWIRI
;
A
#
# COMPACT_ATOMS: atom_id res chain seq x y z
N MET A 1 4.50 -54.58 11.48
CA MET A 1 3.62 -53.73 12.31
C MET A 1 2.48 -54.62 12.77
N CYS A 2 2.10 -54.58 14.04
CA CYS A 2 0.99 -55.38 14.59
C CYS A 2 -0.09 -54.45 15.17
N ASN A 3 -1.35 -54.89 15.12
CA ASN A 3 -2.51 -54.16 15.65
C ASN A 3 -3.22 -54.99 16.75
N PRO A 4 -2.66 -55.14 17.96
CA PRO A 4 -3.38 -55.71 19.09
C PRO A 4 -4.64 -54.91 19.45
N ILE A 5 -5.58 -55.59 20.10
CA ILE A 5 -6.78 -55.00 20.69
C ILE A 5 -6.57 -54.95 22.21
N ASP A 6 -6.87 -53.83 22.86
CA ASP A 6 -6.86 -53.72 24.32
C ASP A 6 -8.18 -54.25 24.94
N PRO A 7 -8.26 -54.46 26.27
CA PRO A 7 -9.49 -54.92 26.92
C PRO A 7 -10.72 -54.03 26.67
N GLU A 8 -10.50 -52.76 26.32
CA GLU A 8 -11.51 -51.76 25.99
C GLU A 8 -11.99 -51.85 24.53
N GLY A 9 -11.35 -52.69 23.70
CA GLY A 9 -11.74 -52.95 22.32
C GLY A 9 -11.10 -52.02 21.28
N GLU A 10 -10.10 -51.22 21.65
CA GLU A 10 -9.39 -50.34 20.73
C GLU A 10 -8.20 -51.04 20.04
N PHE A 11 -8.06 -50.80 18.73
CA PHE A 11 -6.92 -51.28 17.97
C PHE A 11 -5.70 -50.36 18.17
N LEU A 12 -4.62 -50.88 18.74
CA LEU A 12 -3.38 -50.13 19.00
C LEU A 12 -2.27 -50.55 18.03
N LYS A 13 -1.56 -49.57 17.42
CA LYS A 13 -0.43 -49.86 16.51
C LYS A 13 0.87 -50.02 17.27
N THR A 14 1.53 -51.17 17.11
CA THR A 14 2.86 -51.41 17.70
C THR A 14 3.85 -52.03 16.71
N LYS A 15 5.14 -51.92 17.03
CA LYS A 15 6.19 -52.62 16.29
C LYS A 15 6.09 -54.12 16.59
N ARG A 16 6.20 -54.94 15.55
CA ARG A 16 6.23 -56.41 15.70
C ARG A 16 7.52 -56.79 16.41
N GLN A 17 7.43 -57.46 17.55
CA GLN A 17 8.60 -58.09 18.16
C GLN A 17 8.95 -59.35 17.38
N GLU A 18 10.25 -59.63 17.26
CA GLU A 18 10.79 -60.79 16.53
C GLU A 18 10.66 -62.07 17.39
N ARG A 19 9.40 -62.50 17.57
CA ARG A 19 9.02 -63.73 18.25
C ARG A 19 7.82 -64.37 17.55
N GLU A 20 7.63 -65.66 17.81
CA GLU A 20 6.46 -66.41 17.36
C GLU A 20 5.29 -66.15 18.32
N TYR A 21 4.07 -66.15 17.80
CA TYR A 21 2.83 -65.85 18.53
C TYR A 21 1.86 -67.01 18.37
N GLU A 22 1.19 -67.39 19.45
CA GLU A 22 0.14 -68.41 19.43
C GLU A 22 -1.26 -67.79 19.44
N VAL A 23 -2.23 -68.50 18.86
CA VAL A 23 -3.63 -68.06 18.82
C VAL A 23 -4.19 -68.09 20.25
N GLY A 24 -4.57 -66.91 20.76
CA GLY A 24 -5.09 -66.74 22.13
C GLY A 24 -4.06 -66.23 23.14
N GLU A 25 -2.80 -65.99 22.72
CA GLU A 25 -1.78 -65.38 23.58
C GLU A 25 -2.09 -63.90 23.86
N GLU A 26 -2.15 -63.53 25.14
CA GLU A 26 -2.20 -62.13 25.56
C GLU A 26 -0.78 -61.55 25.60
N ILE A 27 -0.56 -60.42 24.92
CA ILE A 27 0.76 -59.78 24.85
C ILE A 27 0.79 -58.51 25.70
N THR A 28 1.77 -58.40 26.59
CA THR A 28 2.01 -57.15 27.32
C THR A 28 2.80 -56.20 26.42
N PHE A 29 2.15 -55.15 25.91
CA PHE A 29 2.81 -54.07 25.20
C PHE A 29 2.64 -52.76 25.97
N SER A 30 3.71 -51.98 26.08
CA SER A 30 3.61 -50.59 26.53
C SER A 30 3.40 -49.71 25.30
N PRO A 31 2.28 -48.95 25.18
CA PRO A 31 2.10 -48.05 24.06
C PRO A 31 3.25 -47.05 24.03
N ALA A 32 3.96 -47.02 22.90
CA ALA A 32 5.02 -46.04 22.69
C ALA A 32 4.37 -44.66 22.65
N LYS A 33 4.44 -43.90 23.75
CA LYS A 33 4.07 -42.48 23.76
C LYS A 33 4.88 -41.82 22.65
N GLN A 34 4.23 -41.47 21.55
CA GLN A 34 4.85 -40.63 20.53
C GLN A 34 5.12 -39.29 21.20
N LYS A 35 6.34 -39.12 21.71
CA LYS A 35 6.84 -37.80 22.03
C LYS A 35 6.92 -37.09 20.69
N PHE A 36 5.95 -36.23 20.42
CA PHE A 36 6.07 -35.24 19.36
C PHE A 36 7.21 -34.32 19.77
N THR A 37 8.44 -34.75 19.48
CA THR A 37 9.59 -33.87 19.55
C THR A 37 9.43 -32.93 18.37
N LEU A 38 8.81 -31.78 18.63
CA LEU A 38 9.04 -30.59 17.81
C LEU A 38 10.54 -30.38 17.81
N ALA A 39 11.19 -30.82 16.73
CA ALA A 39 12.56 -30.49 16.45
C ALA A 39 12.60 -29.01 16.07
N PHE A 40 12.50 -28.15 17.08
CA PHE A 40 13.00 -26.79 16.95
C PHE A 40 14.51 -26.93 16.89
N SER A 41 15.04 -27.03 15.67
CA SER A 41 16.46 -27.02 15.45
C SER A 41 17.04 -25.72 16.01
N ASN A 42 18.23 -25.84 16.59
CA ASN A 42 19.02 -24.72 17.06
C ASN A 42 19.35 -23.79 15.88
N ILE A 43 18.51 -22.79 15.64
CA ILE A 43 18.84 -21.67 14.74
C ILE A 43 19.85 -20.79 15.48
N HIS A 44 21.11 -21.21 15.43
CA HIS A 44 22.21 -20.46 16.00
C HIS A 44 22.55 -19.26 15.11
N SER A 45 22.47 -18.07 15.69
CA SER A 45 23.34 -16.92 15.41
C SER A 45 23.39 -16.37 13.97
N SER A 46 22.26 -15.92 13.42
CA SER A 46 22.23 -14.85 12.40
C SER A 46 21.02 -13.91 12.46
N PHE A 47 20.10 -14.12 13.41
CA PHE A 47 18.86 -13.35 13.55
C PHE A 47 19.06 -11.83 13.66
N LYS A 48 20.19 -11.34 14.21
CA LYS A 48 20.42 -9.90 14.35
C LYS A 48 20.59 -9.20 12.98
N LYS A 49 21.17 -9.88 11.98
CA LYS A 49 21.34 -9.30 10.62
C LYS A 49 20.04 -9.38 9.81
N THR A 50 19.32 -10.50 9.92
CA THR A 50 18.04 -10.70 9.23
C THR A 50 16.91 -9.84 9.81
N ALA A 51 16.89 -9.61 11.12
CA ALA A 51 15.92 -8.72 11.76
C ALA A 51 16.09 -7.26 11.33
N VAL A 52 17.34 -6.77 11.23
CA VAL A 52 17.62 -5.40 10.73
C VAL A 52 17.18 -5.24 9.28
N LEU A 53 17.42 -6.25 8.43
CA LEU A 53 16.97 -6.22 7.03
C LEU A 53 15.44 -6.16 6.92
N SER A 54 14.72 -6.90 7.78
CA SER A 54 13.25 -6.93 7.81
C SER A 54 12.64 -5.62 8.31
N ILE A 55 13.30 -4.93 9.25
CA ILE A 55 12.84 -3.63 9.73
C ILE A 55 13.06 -2.58 8.64
N ALA A 56 14.22 -2.60 7.98
CA ALA A 56 14.53 -1.67 6.89
C ALA A 56 13.56 -1.81 5.71
N SER A 57 13.21 -3.04 5.30
CA SER A 57 12.24 -3.27 4.22
C SER A 57 10.83 -2.77 4.57
N THR A 58 10.42 -2.94 5.83
CA THR A 58 9.13 -2.44 6.31
C THR A 58 9.06 -0.92 6.24
N PHE A 59 10.10 -0.22 6.68
CA PHE A 59 10.18 1.24 6.54
C PHE A 59 10.22 1.68 5.08
N LEU A 60 10.96 1.01 4.21
CA LEU A 60 11.00 1.34 2.77
C LEU A 60 9.62 1.22 2.12
N ILE A 61 8.88 0.15 2.43
CA ILE A 61 7.51 -0.03 1.95
C ILE A 61 6.61 1.06 2.53
N LEU A 62 6.69 1.29 3.85
CA LEU A 62 5.89 2.28 4.56
C LEU A 62 6.10 3.70 3.98
N PHE A 63 7.35 4.14 3.82
CA PHE A 63 7.66 5.44 3.23
C PHE A 63 7.31 5.55 1.74
N SER A 64 7.27 4.44 1.02
CA SER A 64 6.84 4.44 -0.39
C SER A 64 5.32 4.61 -0.54
N ILE A 65 4.53 4.06 0.38
CA ILE A 65 3.05 4.10 0.31
C ILE A 65 2.42 5.27 1.09
N LEU A 66 3.05 5.73 2.18
CA LEU A 66 2.51 6.80 3.03
C LEU A 66 2.12 8.08 2.26
N PRO A 67 2.97 8.62 1.36
CA PRO A 67 2.67 9.87 0.66
C PRO A 67 1.40 9.77 -0.21
N SER A 68 1.15 8.59 -0.79
CA SER A 68 -0.05 8.34 -1.58
C SER A 68 -1.31 8.27 -0.73
N TYR A 69 -1.20 7.85 0.54
CA TYR A 69 -2.32 7.75 1.47
C TYR A 69 -2.70 9.11 2.10
N PHE A 70 -1.74 10.02 2.20
CA PHE A 70 -1.97 11.38 2.71
C PHE A 70 -2.41 12.38 1.63
N SER A 71 -2.51 11.97 0.37
CA SER A 71 -3.06 12.82 -0.68
C SER A 71 -4.60 12.77 -0.58
N GLY A 72 -5.22 13.91 -0.27
CA GLY A 72 -6.69 14.02 -0.19
C GLY A 72 -7.38 13.68 -1.51
N PRO A 73 -8.69 13.37 -1.50
CA PRO A 73 -9.45 13.14 -2.72
C PRO A 73 -9.43 14.40 -3.60
N VAL A 74 -9.43 14.22 -4.93
CA VAL A 74 -9.59 15.33 -5.88
C VAL A 74 -11.09 15.67 -5.96
N SER A 75 -11.41 16.93 -5.69
CA SER A 75 -12.79 17.43 -5.59
C SER A 75 -13.14 18.39 -6.71
N ALA A 76 -12.15 19.04 -7.31
CA ALA A 76 -12.35 19.93 -8.44
C ALA A 76 -11.16 19.96 -9.39
N TYR A 77 -11.46 20.16 -10.67
CA TYR A 77 -10.49 20.48 -11.70
C TYR A 77 -10.69 21.93 -12.14
N MET A 78 -9.61 22.71 -12.18
CA MET A 78 -9.62 24.07 -12.72
C MET A 78 -8.63 24.16 -13.88
N THR A 79 -9.05 24.76 -14.99
CA THR A 79 -8.16 25.09 -16.10
C THR A 79 -8.01 26.60 -16.22
N ILE A 80 -6.78 27.07 -16.36
CA ILE A 80 -6.45 28.46 -16.66
C ILE A 80 -5.88 28.52 -18.07
N ASP A 81 -6.47 29.35 -18.94
CA ASP A 81 -6.07 29.48 -20.34
C ASP A 81 -6.03 30.94 -20.84
N VAL A 82 -5.01 31.25 -21.65
CA VAL A 82 -4.81 32.46 -22.46
C VAL A 82 -4.08 32.04 -23.73
N ASN A 83 -3.05 31.21 -23.55
CA ASN A 83 -2.24 30.49 -24.53
C ASN A 83 -1.41 29.40 -23.82
N GLN A 84 -1.07 29.58 -22.55
CA GLN A 84 -0.66 28.51 -21.65
C GLN A 84 -1.89 27.83 -21.07
N SER A 85 -2.09 26.55 -21.38
CA SER A 85 -3.22 25.77 -20.88
C SER A 85 -2.71 24.96 -19.68
N ILE A 86 -3.15 25.30 -18.48
CA ILE A 86 -2.70 24.67 -17.21
C ILE A 86 -3.93 24.13 -16.48
N GLU A 87 -3.88 22.88 -16.06
CA GLU A 87 -4.88 22.21 -15.25
C GLU A 87 -4.40 22.08 -13.79
N LEU A 88 -5.30 22.35 -12.85
CA LEU A 88 -5.12 22.24 -11.42
C LEU A 88 -6.10 21.20 -10.87
N GLU A 89 -5.60 20.26 -10.09
CA GLU A 89 -6.40 19.32 -9.30
C GLU A 89 -6.43 19.82 -7.86
N LEU A 90 -7.62 19.96 -7.29
CA LEU A 90 -7.86 20.54 -5.97
C LEU A 90 -8.49 19.51 -5.03
N ASP A 91 -8.16 19.56 -3.75
CA ASP A 91 -8.88 18.83 -2.72
C ASP A 91 -10.11 19.58 -2.18
N ASP A 92 -10.77 18.99 -1.18
CA ASP A 92 -11.93 19.56 -0.49
C ASP A 92 -11.63 20.91 0.20
N ASP A 93 -10.37 21.15 0.59
CA ASP A 93 -9.91 22.38 1.25
C ASP A 93 -9.41 23.43 0.24
N LEU A 94 -9.60 23.18 -1.07
CA LEU A 94 -9.12 24.01 -2.18
C LEU A 94 -7.58 24.14 -2.23
N GLU A 95 -6.86 23.15 -1.70
CA GLU A 95 -5.42 23.05 -1.85
C GLU A 95 -5.05 22.33 -3.15
N VAL A 96 -3.98 22.81 -3.80
CA VAL A 96 -3.53 22.25 -5.07
C VAL A 96 -2.78 20.93 -4.85
N LEU A 97 -3.38 19.83 -5.29
CA LEU A 97 -2.80 18.49 -5.27
C LEU A 97 -1.84 18.26 -6.45
N LYS A 98 -2.20 18.77 -7.63
CA LYS A 98 -1.44 18.58 -8.86
C LYS A 98 -1.59 19.75 -9.84
N LEU A 99 -0.51 20.01 -10.59
CA LEU A 99 -0.48 20.91 -11.73
C LEU A 99 -0.07 20.14 -12.99
N THR A 100 -0.84 20.29 -14.06
CA THR A 100 -0.56 19.67 -15.37
C THR A 100 -0.51 20.75 -16.44
N GLY A 101 0.62 20.85 -17.14
CA GLY A 101 0.74 21.70 -18.34
C GLY A 101 0.14 20.97 -19.54
N LEU A 102 -1.01 21.42 -20.03
CA LEU A 102 -1.72 20.81 -21.17
C LEU A 102 -1.04 21.14 -22.52
N ASN A 103 -0.20 22.18 -22.56
CA ASN A 103 0.65 22.52 -23.70
C ASN A 103 2.06 22.95 -23.28
N GLU A 104 2.95 23.21 -24.24
CA GLU A 104 4.36 23.52 -23.97
C GLU A 104 4.55 24.81 -23.17
N ASP A 105 3.77 25.87 -23.46
CA ASP A 105 3.80 27.11 -22.68
C ASP A 105 3.35 26.88 -21.23
N GLY A 106 2.31 26.05 -21.04
CA GLY A 106 1.84 25.63 -19.72
C GLY A 106 2.91 24.87 -18.94
N LYS A 107 3.63 23.96 -19.59
CA LYS A 107 4.77 23.23 -18.99
C LYS A 107 5.90 24.18 -18.59
N LEU A 108 6.21 25.18 -19.42
CA LEU A 108 7.22 26.20 -19.11
C LEU A 108 6.83 27.03 -17.89
N VAL A 109 5.58 27.46 -17.80
CA VAL A 109 5.06 28.25 -16.65
C VAL A 109 5.13 27.42 -15.36
N ILE A 110 4.57 26.20 -15.34
CA ILE A 110 4.59 25.39 -14.11
C ILE A 110 6.00 24.95 -13.72
N GLY A 111 6.92 24.82 -14.68
CA GLY A 111 8.33 24.50 -14.43
C GLY A 111 9.09 25.57 -13.65
N GLN A 112 8.59 26.82 -13.63
CA GLN A 112 9.15 27.92 -12.83
C GLN A 112 8.57 27.99 -11.42
N LEU A 113 7.47 27.27 -11.13
CA LEU A 113 6.80 27.32 -9.84
C LEU A 113 7.47 26.36 -8.85
N LYS A 114 7.76 26.86 -7.65
CA LYS A 114 8.28 26.08 -6.52
C LYS A 114 7.29 26.09 -5.35
N ASP A 115 7.32 25.01 -4.57
CA ASP A 115 6.58 24.87 -3.30
C ASP A 115 5.08 25.17 -3.44
N TRP A 116 4.47 24.72 -4.55
CA TRP A 116 3.06 24.95 -4.86
C TRP A 116 2.14 23.82 -4.36
N LYS A 117 2.65 22.61 -4.19
CA LYS A 117 1.85 21.44 -3.79
C LYS A 117 1.36 21.59 -2.35
N GLY A 118 0.06 21.35 -2.10
CA GLY A 118 -0.58 21.56 -0.80
C GLY A 118 -0.66 23.05 -0.43
N LYS A 119 -0.80 23.94 -1.41
CA LYS A 119 -1.06 25.37 -1.18
C LYS A 119 -2.44 25.73 -1.68
N ASP A 120 -3.04 26.69 -0.99
CA ASP A 120 -4.30 27.32 -1.37
C ASP A 120 -4.30 27.77 -2.85
N ILE A 121 -5.38 27.45 -3.55
CA ILE A 121 -5.57 27.77 -4.96
C ILE A 121 -5.29 29.23 -5.30
N LYS A 122 -5.70 30.19 -4.46
CA LYS A 122 -5.52 31.62 -4.72
C LYS A 122 -4.05 31.98 -4.75
N ALA A 123 -3.26 31.41 -3.83
CA ALA A 123 -1.82 31.62 -3.79
C ALA A 123 -1.13 31.05 -5.05
N VAL A 124 -1.53 29.86 -5.48
CA VAL A 124 -0.97 29.21 -6.66
C VAL A 124 -1.37 29.94 -7.95
N THR A 125 -2.64 30.30 -8.11
CA THR A 125 -3.14 31.08 -9.25
C THR A 125 -2.45 32.42 -9.38
N ASN A 126 -2.24 33.15 -8.27
CA ASN A 126 -1.50 34.42 -8.30
C ASN A 126 -0.07 34.23 -8.82
N ARG A 127 0.62 33.17 -8.37
CA ARG A 127 1.96 32.85 -8.86
C ARG A 127 1.95 32.46 -10.34
N ILE A 128 0.97 31.66 -10.79
CA ILE A 128 0.80 31.33 -12.21
C ILE A 128 0.67 32.59 -13.05
N VAL A 129 -0.19 33.54 -12.65
CA VAL A 129 -0.39 34.81 -13.37
C VAL A 129 0.88 35.66 -13.36
N GLU A 130 1.58 35.74 -12.24
CA GLU A 130 2.83 36.49 -12.12
C GLU A 130 3.94 35.90 -13.01
N THR A 131 4.17 34.58 -12.94
CA THR A 131 5.13 33.88 -13.80
C THR A 131 4.78 34.06 -15.27
N THR A 132 3.50 33.93 -15.62
CA THR A 132 3.02 34.15 -16.99
C THR A 132 3.33 35.57 -17.48
N LYS A 133 3.15 36.58 -16.61
CA LYS A 133 3.50 37.98 -16.93
C LYS A 133 5.01 38.15 -17.12
N GLN A 134 5.82 37.55 -16.25
CA GLN A 134 7.29 37.60 -16.33
C GLN A 134 7.82 36.97 -17.63
N LEU A 135 7.23 35.86 -18.07
CA LEU A 135 7.55 35.21 -19.35
C LEU A 135 7.04 35.98 -20.58
N GLY A 136 6.27 37.06 -20.38
CA GLY A 136 5.82 37.96 -21.44
C GLY A 136 4.56 37.51 -22.17
N TYR A 137 3.87 36.46 -21.69
CA TYR A 137 2.66 35.94 -22.33
C TYR A 137 1.46 36.88 -22.19
N LEU A 138 1.44 37.76 -21.18
CA LEU A 138 0.37 38.75 -20.91
C LEU A 138 0.69 40.17 -21.42
N LYS A 139 1.50 40.32 -22.47
CA LYS A 139 1.70 41.63 -23.11
C LYS A 139 0.45 42.04 -23.92
N GLY A 140 0.00 43.29 -23.75
CA GLY A 140 -1.17 43.86 -24.43
C GLY A 140 -2.51 43.52 -23.77
N ASN A 141 -3.62 43.68 -24.49
CA ASN A 141 -4.99 43.40 -24.01
C ASN A 141 -5.36 41.92 -24.17
N LYS A 142 -4.61 41.02 -23.53
CA LYS A 142 -4.92 39.58 -23.53
C LYS A 142 -5.85 39.21 -22.38
N GLN A 143 -6.85 38.39 -22.67
CA GLN A 143 -7.84 37.92 -21.69
C GLN A 143 -7.41 36.57 -21.09
N ILE A 144 -7.56 36.41 -19.78
CA ILE A 144 -7.43 35.14 -19.08
C ILE A 144 -8.82 34.51 -18.96
N VAL A 145 -8.93 33.26 -19.39
CA VAL A 145 -10.10 32.41 -19.26
C VAL A 145 -9.83 31.41 -18.15
N VAL A 146 -10.81 31.25 -17.26
CA VAL A 146 -10.77 30.26 -16.19
C VAL A 146 -12.03 29.41 -16.27
N SER A 147 -11.84 28.10 -16.32
CA SER A 147 -12.91 27.11 -16.35
C SER A 147 -12.77 26.21 -15.13
N THR A 148 -13.89 25.80 -14.53
CA THR A 148 -13.89 24.94 -13.34
C THR A 148 -14.94 23.86 -13.48
N THR A 149 -14.54 22.63 -13.16
CA THR A 149 -15.39 21.45 -13.16
C THR A 149 -15.36 20.86 -11.76
N LEU A 150 -16.53 20.77 -11.12
CA LEU A 150 -16.68 20.11 -9.83
C LEU A 150 -16.80 18.60 -10.06
N MET A 151 -16.09 17.82 -9.27
CA MET A 151 -16.25 16.37 -9.27
C MET A 151 -17.44 16.06 -8.35
N GLU A 152 -18.53 15.53 -8.91
CA GLU A 152 -19.67 15.11 -8.11
C GLU A 152 -19.19 13.96 -7.20
N LYS A 153 -19.26 14.19 -5.88
CA LYS A 153 -18.92 13.18 -4.89
C LYS A 153 -19.93 12.05 -5.04
N ILE A 154 -19.53 10.95 -5.67
CA ILE A 154 -20.36 9.74 -5.76
C ILE A 154 -20.44 9.18 -4.34
N GLU A 155 -21.39 9.67 -3.55
CA GLU A 155 -21.69 9.08 -2.26
C GLU A 155 -22.37 7.72 -2.50
N ASN A 156 -21.57 6.66 -2.64
CA ASN A 156 -22.10 5.30 -2.61
C ASN A 156 -22.51 4.96 -1.18
N TRP A 157 -23.77 5.22 -0.86
CA TRP A 157 -24.39 4.77 0.38
C TRP A 157 -24.71 3.28 0.23
N ILE A 158 -23.77 2.41 0.61
CA ILE A 158 -24.11 1.02 0.90
C ILE A 158 -24.87 1.05 2.24
N ARG A 159 -26.21 1.20 2.15
CA ARG A 159 -27.12 0.71 3.17
C ARG A 159 -27.20 -0.82 3.01
N ILE A 160 -26.52 -1.55 3.89
CA ILE A 160 -26.94 -2.89 4.32
C ILE A 160 -26.75 -2.97 5.83
#